data_AF-A0A2V5P5V6-F1
#
_entry.id   AF-A0A2V5P5V6-F1
#
_cell.length_a   1.000
_cell.length_b   1.000
_cell.length_c   1.000
_cell.angle_alpha   90.00
_cell.angle_beta   90.00
_cell.angle_gamma   90.00
#
_symmetry.space_group_name_H-M   'P 1'
#
loop_
_entity.id
_entity.type
_entity.pdbx_description
1 polymer ?
#
loop_
_entity_poly.entity_id
_entity_poly.type
_entity_poly.pdbx_seq_one_letter_code
_entity_poly.pdbx_strand_id
1 'polypeptide(L)'
;MQSHEILREVFQQCSPKQVAAELGLSISMIYKWAEPPDAAAGSGSINPLDRIEALLRCTNDRRLVQWICQRAGGFFILNPKTNKPHPSFLIPA
;
A
#
# COMPACT_ATOMS: atom_id res chain seq x y z
N MET A 1 -9.47 -3.56 -1.18
CA MET A 1 -8.35 -3.81 -2.09
C MET A 1 -7.17 -4.25 -1.26
N GLN A 2 -6.64 -5.43 -1.56
CA GLN A 2 -5.47 -6.02 -0.91
C GLN A 2 -4.17 -5.47 -1.54
N SER A 3 -3.06 -5.53 -0.81
CA SER A 3 -1.75 -5.02 -1.25
C SER A 3 -1.27 -5.57 -2.60
N HIS A 4 -1.38 -6.88 -2.81
CA HIS A 4 -0.99 -7.53 -4.07
C HIS A 4 -1.86 -7.10 -5.26
N GLU A 5 -3.14 -6.76 -5.04
CA GLU A 5 -4.03 -6.24 -6.09
C GLU A 5 -3.56 -4.85 -6.56
N ILE A 6 -3.18 -3.98 -5.63
CA ILE A 6 -2.61 -2.66 -5.94
C ILE A 6 -1.36 -2.81 -6.78
N LEU A 7 -0.44 -3.69 -6.36
CA LEU A 7 0.82 -3.90 -7.07
C LEU A 7 0.58 -4.47 -8.47
N ARG A 8 -0.38 -5.39 -8.62
CA ARG A 8 -0.78 -5.91 -9.93
C ARG A 8 -1.26 -4.80 -10.87
N GLU A 9 -2.14 -3.93 -10.39
CA GLU A 9 -2.66 -2.80 -11.19
C GLU A 9 -1.56 -1.82 -11.57
N VAL A 10 -0.67 -1.47 -10.63
CA VAL A 10 0.47 -0.59 -10.89
C VAL A 10 1.39 -1.21 -11.96
N PHE A 11 1.72 -2.49 -11.84
CA PHE A 11 2.59 -3.19 -12.79
C PHE A 11 1.94 -3.48 -14.14
N GLN A 12 0.61 -3.32 -14.28
CA GLN A 12 -0.05 -3.32 -15.59
C GLN A 12 0.08 -1.96 -16.30
N GLN A 13 0.19 -0.87 -15.53
CA GLN A 13 0.35 0.48 -16.06
C GLN A 13 1.80 0.84 -16.35
N CYS A 14 2.77 0.17 -15.71
CA CYS A 14 4.20 0.36 -15.94
C CYS A 14 4.87 -0.93 -16.47
N SER A 15 6.10 -0.83 -16.95
CA SER A 15 6.86 -2.00 -17.39
C SER A 15 7.45 -2.74 -16.18
N PRO A 16 7.06 -4.00 -15.88
CA PRO A 16 7.64 -4.76 -14.77
C PRO A 16 9.15 -4.94 -14.90
N LYS A 17 9.67 -4.95 -16.14
CA LYS A 17 11.11 -5.01 -16.42
C LYS A 17 11.84 -3.75 -15.96
N GLN A 18 11.24 -2.58 -16.19
CA GLN A 18 11.80 -1.31 -15.74
C GLN A 18 11.80 -1.25 -14.21
N VAL A 19 10.69 -1.61 -13.57
CA VAL A 19 10.60 -1.65 -12.09
C VAL A 19 11.64 -2.60 -11.50
N ALA A 20 11.81 -3.79 -12.08
CA ALA A 20 12.82 -4.75 -11.65
C ALA A 20 14.24 -4.17 -11.73
N ALA A 21 14.59 -3.51 -12.85
CA ALA A 21 15.90 -2.89 -13.03
C ALA A 21 16.16 -1.74 -12.03
N GLU A 22 15.20 -0.83 -11.86
CA GLU A 22 15.30 0.31 -10.95
C GLU A 22 15.40 -0.13 -9.48
N LEU A 23 14.70 -1.19 -9.08
CA LEU A 23 14.73 -1.72 -7.72
C LEU A 23 15.87 -2.72 -7.47
N GLY A 24 16.64 -3.09 -8.50
CA GLY A 24 17.69 -4.11 -8.40
C GLY A 24 17.16 -5.51 -8.06
N LEU A 25 15.96 -5.84 -8.54
CA LEU A 25 15.25 -7.09 -8.27
C LEU A 25 15.10 -7.93 -9.53
N SER A 26 14.83 -9.22 -9.35
CA SER A 26 14.42 -10.06 -10.47
C SER A 26 12.98 -9.73 -10.89
N ILE A 27 12.72 -9.84 -12.20
CA ILE A 27 11.36 -9.70 -12.76
C ILE A 27 10.39 -10.70 -12.10
N SER A 28 10.86 -11.92 -11.80
CA SER A 28 10.08 -12.93 -11.08
C SER A 28 9.65 -12.46 -9.69
N MET A 29 10.49 -11.70 -8.97
CA MET A 29 10.13 -11.12 -7.67
C MET A 29 9.03 -10.06 -7.81
N ILE A 30 9.11 -9.22 -8.85
CA ILE A 30 8.08 -8.21 -9.13
C ILE A 30 6.72 -8.88 -9.39
N TYR A 31 6.67 -9.94 -10.20
CA TYR A 31 5.43 -10.69 -10.39
C TYR A 31 4.94 -11.36 -9.10
N LYS A 32 5.85 -11.96 -8.33
CA LYS A 32 5.52 -12.60 -7.06
C LYS A 32 4.89 -11.63 -6.05
N TRP A 33 5.28 -10.36 -6.05
CA TRP A 33 4.67 -9.34 -5.19
C TRP A 33 3.22 -8.98 -5.56
N ALA A 34 2.81 -9.24 -6.81
CA ALA A 34 1.45 -9.02 -7.31
C ALA A 34 0.55 -10.27 -7.19
N GLU A 35 1.09 -11.37 -6.68
CA GLU A 35 0.33 -12.60 -6.41
C GLU A 35 -0.24 -12.58 -4.98
N PRO A 36 -1.36 -13.29 -4.72
CA PRO A 36 -1.87 -13.46 -3.37
C PRO A 36 -0.81 -14.08 -2.45
N PRO A 37 -0.73 -13.64 -1.18
CA PRO A 37 0.20 -14.23 -0.23
C PRO A 37 -0.13 -15.70 -0.03
N ASP A 38 0.86 -16.57 -0.24
CA ASP A 38 0.74 -17.99 0.02
C ASP A 38 0.77 -18.24 1.53
N ALA A 39 -0.32 -18.77 2.07
CA ALA A 39 -0.47 -19.05 3.51
C ALA A 39 0.59 -20.04 4.03
N ALA A 40 1.20 -20.84 3.16
CA ALA A 40 2.27 -21.79 3.51
C ALA A 40 3.68 -21.22 3.28
N ALA A 41 3.83 -20.15 2.49
CA ALA A 41 5.13 -19.55 2.23
C ALA A 41 5.50 -18.61 3.38
N GLY A 42 6.48 -19.02 4.19
CA GLY A 42 7.13 -18.13 5.16
C GLY A 42 7.64 -16.84 4.50
N SER A 43 7.93 -15.84 5.34
CA SER A 43 8.36 -14.44 5.10
C SER A 43 9.19 -14.05 3.86
N GLY A 44 9.69 -14.98 3.05
CA GLY A 44 10.62 -14.74 1.94
C GLY A 44 10.04 -14.01 0.72
N SER A 45 8.72 -13.82 0.64
CA SER A 45 8.08 -13.10 -0.49
C SER A 45 6.98 -12.13 -0.08
N ILE A 46 7.10 -11.55 1.10
CA ILE A 46 6.19 -10.47 1.53
C ILE A 46 6.43 -9.26 0.63
N ASN A 47 5.36 -8.77 0.00
CA ASN A 47 5.43 -7.59 -0.85
C ASN A 47 5.75 -6.32 -0.03
N PRO A 48 6.27 -5.24 -0.65
CA PRO A 48 6.74 -4.08 0.10
C PRO A 48 5.65 -3.37 0.90
N LEU A 49 4.39 -3.37 0.43
CA LEU A 49 3.27 -2.75 1.13
C LEU A 49 2.95 -3.51 2.43
N ASP A 50 2.93 -4.84 2.37
CA ASP A 50 2.71 -5.69 3.55
C ASP A 50 3.85 -5.54 4.56
N ARG A 51 5.10 -5.38 4.11
CA ARG A 51 6.24 -5.12 5.02
C ARG A 51 6.08 -3.77 5.74
N ILE A 52 5.64 -2.72 5.05
CA ILE A 52 5.38 -1.41 5.65
C ILE A 52 4.21 -1.51 6.64
N GLU A 53 3.14 -2.24 6.30
CA GLU A 53 2.01 -2.47 7.20
C GLU A 53 2.43 -3.23 8.46
N ALA A 54 3.24 -4.28 8.33
CA ALA A 54 3.80 -5.01 9.45
C ALA A 54 4.68 -4.11 10.34
N LEU A 55 5.51 -3.25 9.73
CA LEU A 55 6.33 -2.28 10.45
C LEU A 55 5.47 -1.25 11.21
N LEU A 56 4.41 -0.75 10.57
CA LEU A 56 3.45 0.15 11.21
C LEU A 56 2.75 -0.53 12.40
N ARG A 57 2.32 -1.79 12.24
CA ARG A 57 1.66 -2.56 13.32
C ARG A 57 2.59 -2.80 14.51
N CYS A 58 3.84 -3.20 14.28
CA CYS A 58 4.75 -3.55 15.37
C CYS A 58 5.35 -2.33 16.08
N THR A 59 5.51 -1.20 15.38
CA THR A 59 6.04 0.04 15.97
C THR A 59 4.95 0.97 16.49
N ASN A 60 3.73 0.87 15.96
CA ASN A 60 2.63 1.81 16.15
C ASN A 60 3.02 3.28 15.84
N ASP A 61 4.03 3.49 14.99
CA ASP A 61 4.55 4.81 14.66
C ASP A 61 4.02 5.31 13.31
N ARG A 62 3.08 6.27 13.38
CA ARG A 62 2.43 6.87 12.21
C ARG A 62 3.36 7.72 11.34
N ARG A 63 4.56 8.07 11.83
CA ARG A 63 5.56 8.81 11.04
C ARG A 63 5.96 8.06 9.78
N LEU A 64 5.92 6.73 9.78
CA LEU A 64 6.19 5.90 8.61
C LEU A 64 5.28 6.24 7.43
N VAL A 65 3.96 6.33 7.68
CA VAL A 65 2.97 6.63 6.64
C VAL A 65 3.08 8.10 6.22
N GLN A 66 3.23 9.01 7.18
CA GLN A 66 3.38 10.44 6.90
C GLN A 66 4.59 10.71 5.99
N TRP A 67 5.72 10.07 6.26
CA TRP A 67 6.94 10.21 5.47
C TRP A 67 6.73 9.77 4.02
N ILE A 68 6.04 8.65 3.78
CA ILE A 68 5.71 8.19 2.42
C ILE A 68 4.81 9.20 1.71
N CYS A 69 3.73 9.66 2.36
CA CYS A 69 2.81 10.63 1.78
C CYS A 69 3.50 11.94 1.40
N GLN A 70 4.39 12.47 2.25
CA GLN A 70 5.15 13.68 1.96
C GLN A 70 6.02 13.55 0.71
N ARG A 71 6.66 12.40 0.50
CA ARG A 71 7.46 12.14 -0.71
C ARG A 71 6.62 12.00 -1.98
N ALA A 72 5.35 11.66 -1.84
CA ALA A 72 4.37 11.68 -2.93
C ALA A 72 3.75 13.07 -3.16
N GLY A 73 4.22 14.11 -2.45
CA GLY A 73 3.67 15.47 -2.55
C GLY A 73 2.33 15.66 -1.82
N GLY A 74 1.98 14.75 -0.92
CA GLY A 74 0.73 14.76 -0.18
C GLY A 74 0.90 14.71 1.34
N PHE A 75 -0.20 14.49 2.03
CA PHE A 75 -0.24 14.32 3.48
C PHE A 75 -1.24 13.23 3.86
N PHE A 76 -0.99 12.58 4.99
CA PHE A 76 -1.87 11.53 5.50
C PHE A 76 -2.97 12.15 6.39
N ILE A 77 -4.23 11.96 6.01
CA ILE A 77 -5.40 12.34 6.82
C ILE A 77 -6.01 11.07 7.38
N LEU A 78 -6.32 11.07 8.68
CA LEU A 78 -7.05 9.98 9.30
C LEU A 78 -8.46 9.91 8.69
N ASN A 79 -8.91 8.68 8.41
CA ASN A 79 -10.31 8.45 8.11
C ASN A 79 -11.16 9.08 9.22
N PRO A 80 -12.23 9.82 8.87
CA PRO A 80 -13.07 10.45 9.87
C PRO A 80 -13.65 9.37 10.78
N LYS A 81 -13.83 9.70 12.05
CA LYS A 81 -14.52 8.82 13.02
C LYS A 81 -16.03 8.84 12.73
N THR A 82 -16.43 8.46 11.52
CA THR A 82 -17.84 8.40 11.13
C THR A 82 -18.48 7.18 11.78
N ASN A 83 -18.90 7.35 13.03
CA ASN A 83 -20.02 6.60 13.58
C ASN A 83 -21.21 7.52 13.89
N LYS A 84 -21.28 8.67 13.22
CA LYS A 84 -22.47 9.51 13.19
C LYS A 84 -22.76 9.84 11.73
N PRO A 85 -23.79 9.26 11.10
CA PRO A 85 -24.27 9.79 9.82
C PRO A 85 -24.54 11.29 10.03
N HIS A 86 -23.99 12.13 9.15
CA HIS A 86 -24.28 13.56 9.19
C HIS A 86 -25.80 13.75 9.10
N PRO A 87 -26.44 14.48 10.02
CA PRO A 87 -27.84 14.87 9.84
C PRO A 87 -27.93 15.73 8.57
N SER A 88 -28.83 15.37 7.67
CA SER A 88 -29.03 15.88 6.31
C SER A 88 -29.38 17.37 6.21
N PHE A 89 -29.20 18.16 7.27
CA PHE A 89 -29.79 19.48 7.46
C PHE A 89 -28.88 20.66 7.08
N LEU A 90 -27.72 20.42 6.47
CA LEU A 90 -26.76 21.50 6.12
C LEU A 90 -26.43 21.54 4.62
N ILE A 91 -27.43 21.40 3.76
CA ILE A 91 -27.33 21.84 2.36
C ILE A 91 -28.26 23.05 2.21
N PRO A 92 -27.75 24.29 2.13
CA PRO A 92 -28.57 25.45 1.78
C PRO A 92 -29.09 25.33 0.34
N ALA A 93 -30.32 25.79 0.14
CA ALA A 93 -31.01 25.86 -1.15
C ALA A 93 -30.35 26.82 -2.15
#